data_AF-A0A9E5UHD6-F1
#
_entry.id   AF-A0A9E5UHD6-F1
#
_cell.length_a   1.000
_cell.length_b   1.000
_cell.length_c   1.000
_cell.angle_alpha   90.00
_cell.angle_beta   90.00
_cell.angle_gamma   90.00
#
_symmetry.space_group_name_H-M   'P 1'
#
loop_
_entity.id
_entity.type
_entity.pdbx_description
1 polymer ?
#
loop_
_entity_poly.entity_id
_entity_poly.type
_entity_poly.pdbx_seq_one_letter_code
_entity_poly.pdbx_strand_id
1 'polypeptide(L)' 'EGYLQGIREICDRYNIIFVADEVMSGFGRTGEWFAVNHWNVIPDIITMAKGL' A
#
# COMPACT_ATOMS: atom_id res chain seq x y z
N GLU A 1 4.53 10.42 -10.11
CA GLU A 1 4.52 8.95 -10.29
C GLU A 1 5.78 8.36 -9.67
N GLY A 2 5.78 7.07 -9.27
CA GLY A 2 6.95 6.36 -8.76
C GLY A 2 7.20 6.40 -7.23
N TYR A 3 6.38 7.13 -6.47
CA TYR A 3 6.61 7.37 -5.04
C TYR A 3 6.58 6.08 -4.21
N LEU A 4 5.53 5.26 -4.36
CA LEU A 4 5.39 4.03 -3.59
C LEU A 4 6.42 2.97 -4.00
N GLN A 5 6.80 2.92 -5.28
CA GLN A 5 7.87 2.04 -5.75
C GLN A 5 9.22 2.41 -5.11
N GLY A 6 9.55 3.70 -5.07
CA GLY A 6 10.78 4.17 -4.40
C GLY A 6 10.79 3.89 -2.90
N ILE A 7 9.65 4.02 -2.22
CA ILE A 7 9.52 3.63 -0.81
C ILE A 7 9.76 2.13 -0.64
N ARG A 8 9.15 1.29 -1.47
CA ARG A 8 9.34 -0.18 -1.41
C ARG A 8 10.81 -0.56 -1.56
N GLU A 9 11.51 0.02 -2.53
CA GLU A 9 12.94 -0.21 -2.74
C GLU A 9 13.79 0.18 -1.52
N ILE A 10 13.44 1.29 -0.86
CA ILE A 10 14.11 1.73 0.37
C ILE A 10 13.83 0.74 1.50
N CYS A 11 12.57 0.33 1.67
CA CYS A 11 12.19 -0.63 2.71
C CYS A 11 12.93 -1.97 2.53
N ASP A 12 13.04 -2.46 1.30
CA ASP A 12 13.76 -3.69 0.97
C ASP A 12 15.27 -3.57 1.26
N ARG A 13 15.88 -2.43 0.91
CA ARG A 13 17.32 -2.20 1.12
C ARG A 13 17.71 -2.21 2.59
N TYR A 14 16.84 -1.72 3.47
CA TYR A 14 17.16 -1.50 4.88
C TYR A 14 16.43 -2.44 5.84
N ASN A 15 15.78 -3.50 5.33
CA ASN A 15 14.95 -4.41 6.12
C ASN A 15 13.92 -3.67 7.01
N ILE A 16 13.23 -2.70 6.41
CA ILE A 16 12.16 -1.94 7.06
C ILE A 16 10.83 -2.56 6.68
N ILE A 17 9.95 -2.77 7.65
CA ILE A 17 8.58 -3.22 7.40
C ILE A 17 7.79 -2.09 6.74
N PHE A 18 7.18 -2.36 5.60
CA PHE A 18 6.27 -1.44 4.94
C PHE A 18 4.82 -1.76 5.30
N VAL A 19 4.16 -0.82 6.00
CA VAL A 19 2.74 -0.90 6.35
C VAL A 19 1.95 0.05 5.46
N ALA A 20 0.98 -0.49 4.71
CA ALA A 20 0.03 0.31 3.95
C ALA A 20 -1.26 0.50 4.75
N ASP A 21 -1.60 1.76 5.05
CA ASP A 21 -2.89 2.09 5.69
C ASP A 21 -3.98 2.29 4.64
N GLU A 22 -4.85 1.28 4.51
CA GLU A 22 -5.94 1.23 3.55
C GLU A 22 -7.30 1.38 4.23
N VAL A 23 -7.36 1.92 5.46
CA VAL A 23 -8.62 2.10 6.21
C VAL A 23 -9.62 3.00 5.46
N MET A 24 -9.13 4.00 4.73
CA MET A 24 -9.98 4.91 3.94
C MET A 24 -9.99 4.58 2.45
N SER A 25 -8.85 4.16 1.92
CA SER A 25 -8.58 4.04 0.50
C SER A 25 -8.80 2.63 -0.06
N GLY A 26 -8.99 1.63 0.80
CA GLY A 26 -9.33 0.27 0.41
C GLY A 26 -10.77 0.10 -0.05
N PHE A 27 -11.13 -1.14 -0.38
CA PHE A 27 -12.48 -1.59 -0.77
C PHE A 27 -13.05 -0.83 -1.98
N GLY A 28 -12.25 -0.66 -3.04
CA GLY A 28 -12.73 -0.09 -4.29
C GLY A 28 -12.86 1.44 -4.29
N ARG A 29 -12.49 2.12 -3.19
CA ARG A 29 -12.63 3.59 -3.07
C ARG A 29 -11.90 4.34 -4.18
N THR A 30 -10.78 3.81 -4.64
CA THR A 30 -9.93 4.41 -5.66
C THR A 30 -10.05 3.74 -7.03
N GLY A 31 -11.00 2.81 -7.20
CA GLY A 31 -11.16 2.02 -8.44
C GLY A 31 -10.42 0.69 -8.48
N GLU A 32 -9.62 0.39 -7.45
CA GLU A 32 -8.97 -0.91 -7.20
C GLU A 32 -9.32 -1.40 -5.79
N TRP A 33 -9.14 -2.71 -5.53
CA TRP A 33 -9.43 -3.30 -4.22
C TRP A 33 -8.64 -2.63 -3.07
N PHE A 34 -7.38 -2.29 -3.32
CA PHE A 34 -6.52 -1.50 -2.43
C PHE A 34 -5.84 -0.41 -3.25
N ALA A 35 -5.60 0.77 -2.67
CA ALA A 35 -4.93 1.84 -3.38
C ALA A 35 -3.50 1.44 -3.81
N VAL A 36 -2.76 0.69 -3.00
CA VAL A 36 -1.41 0.21 -3.37
C VAL A 36 -1.37 -0.60 -4.67
N ASN A 37 -2.48 -1.23 -5.08
CA ASN A 37 -2.54 -2.03 -6.31
C ASN A 37 -2.38 -1.19 -7.58
N HIS A 38 -2.77 0.10 -7.57
CA HIS A 38 -2.57 0.99 -8.72
C HIS A 38 -1.10 1.10 -9.15
N TRP A 39 -0.18 0.84 -8.21
CA TRP A 39 1.26 0.97 -8.43
C TRP A 39 2.00 -0.36 -8.43
N ASN A 40 1.28 -1.50 -8.34
CA ASN A 40 1.85 -2.85 -8.24
C ASN A 40 2.89 -2.97 -7.11
N VAL A 41 2.67 -2.30 -5.98
CA VAL A 41 3.55 -2.35 -4.81
C VAL A 41 2.96 -3.29 -3.77
N ILE A 42 3.78 -4.21 -3.24
CA ILE A 42 3.39 -5.17 -2.22
C ILE A 42 3.90 -4.69 -0.84
N PRO A 43 3.01 -4.24 0.06
CA PRO A 43 3.37 -3.96 1.45
C PRO A 43 3.49 -5.25 2.26
N ASP A 44 4.21 -5.19 3.37
CA ASP A 44 4.36 -6.31 4.31
C ASP A 44 3.10 -6.47 5.19
N ILE A 45 2.45 -5.35 5.53
CA ILE A 45 1.23 -5.31 6.34
C ILE A 45 0.25 -4.34 5.70
N ILE A 46 -1.04 -4.68 5.72
CA ILE A 46 -2.13 -3.78 5.34
C ILE A 46 -3.06 -3.59 6.54
N THR A 47 -3.36 -2.33 6.89
CA THR A 47 -4.43 -2.02 7.85
C THR A 47 -5.71 -1.70 7.11
N MET A 48 -6.83 -2.24 7.60
CA MET A 48 -8.14 -2.14 6.96
C MET A 48 -9.23 -1.94 8.00
N ALA A 49 -10.23 -1.12 7.70
CA ALA A 49 -11.45 -0.93 8.48
C ALA A 49 -12.52 -0.19 7.63
N LYS A 50 -13.49 0.45 8.29
CA LYS A 50 -14.59 1.25 7.69
C LYS A 50 -15.44 0.44 6.72
N GLY A 51 -15.12 0.47 5.43
CA GLY A 51 -15.89 -0.18 4.36
C GLY A 51 -15.65 -1.69 4.22
N LEU A 52 -15.21 -2.33 5.30
CA LEU A 52 -14.93 -3.76 5.39
C LEU A 52 -16.22 -4.60 5.33
#